data_AF-Q0HF55-F1
#
_entry.id   AF-Q0HF55-F1
#
_cell.length_a   1.000
_cell.length_b   1.000
_cell.length_c   1.000
_cell.angle_alpha   90.00
_cell.angle_beta   90.00
_cell.angle_gamma   90.00
#
_symmetry.space_group_name_H-M   'P 1'
#
loop_
_entity.id
_entity.type
_entity.pdbx_description
1 polymer ?
#
loop_
_entity_poly.entity_id
_entity_poly.type
_entity_poly.pdbx_seq_one_letter_code
_entity_poly.pdbx_strand_id
1 'polypeptide(L)'
;MLIEIPNVFSKEEVNQLREELDARTWIDGNQTSGVMASTRKRNQQLDKDDPVALQIGELIMARLLAHPLFVSAALPLQFYPPLFNRYQGGETFGYHIDNAIRSTSEGMVRTDLSATLFLSEPDTYQGGELVIQDTYGQQSIKLAAGSLVLYPSTSLHQVTPVTSGERTAAFMWLQSMVRDEGQRRLLFQLDQSIQALTAQAASEQELFNLTGVYHNLLRRWSEL
;
A
#
# COMPACT_ATOMS: atom_id res chain seq x y z
N MET A 1 -1.43 4.38 11.44
CA MET A 1 -2.81 4.52 10.91
C MET A 1 -2.95 3.53 9.78
N LEU A 2 -3.96 2.66 9.86
CA LEU A 2 -4.40 1.83 8.75
C LEU A 2 -5.56 2.53 8.05
N ILE A 3 -5.50 2.67 6.73
CA ILE A 3 -6.57 3.27 5.92
C ILE A 3 -6.82 2.43 4.67
N GLU A 4 -8.10 2.25 4.35
CA GLU A 4 -8.56 1.61 3.11
C GLU A 4 -8.85 2.70 2.07
N ILE A 5 -8.40 2.47 0.84
CA ILE A 5 -8.63 3.34 -0.30
C ILE A 5 -9.37 2.51 -1.35
N PRO A 6 -10.71 2.62 -1.41
CA PRO A 6 -11.52 1.81 -2.29
C PRO A 6 -11.38 2.27 -3.75
N ASN A 7 -11.56 1.34 -4.69
CA ASN A 7 -11.70 1.64 -6.11
C ASN A 7 -10.55 2.48 -6.71
N VAL A 8 -9.30 2.21 -6.29
CA VAL A 8 -8.10 2.80 -6.92
C VAL A 8 -8.07 2.43 -8.41
N PHE A 9 -8.47 1.19 -8.72
CA PHE A 9 -8.75 0.71 -10.07
C PHE A 9 -10.18 0.18 -10.14
N SER A 10 -10.83 0.36 -11.30
CA SER A 10 -12.14 -0.25 -11.59
C SER A 10 -11.99 -1.77 -11.74
N LYS A 11 -13.11 -2.50 -11.71
CA LYS A 11 -13.09 -3.96 -11.90
C LYS A 11 -12.58 -4.35 -13.29
N GLU A 12 -12.96 -3.58 -14.31
CA GLU A 12 -12.50 -3.75 -15.69
C GLU A 12 -10.99 -3.53 -15.80
N GLU A 13 -10.47 -2.48 -15.17
CA GLU A 13 -9.03 -2.21 -15.14
C GLU A 13 -8.27 -3.33 -14.41
N VAL A 14 -8.79 -3.80 -13.27
CA VAL A 14 -8.17 -4.92 -12.54
C VAL A 14 -8.14 -6.18 -13.40
N ASN A 15 -9.19 -6.49 -14.15
CA ASN A 15 -9.22 -7.64 -15.05
C ASN A 15 -8.14 -7.52 -16.14
N GLN A 16 -7.96 -6.34 -16.74
CA GLN A 16 -6.90 -6.10 -17.73
C GLN A 16 -5.51 -6.29 -17.12
N LEU A 17 -5.26 -5.72 -15.93
CA LEU A 17 -4.01 -5.93 -15.20
C LEU A 17 -3.76 -7.41 -14.92
N ARG A 18 -4.80 -8.15 -14.53
CA ARG A 18 -4.71 -9.59 -14.28
C ARG A 18 -4.43 -10.40 -15.53
N GLU A 19 -5.05 -10.10 -16.67
CA GLU A 19 -4.74 -10.75 -17.94
C GLU A 19 -3.25 -10.64 -18.31
N GLU A 20 -2.67 -9.44 -18.13
CA GLU A 20 -1.25 -9.20 -18.39
C GLU A 20 -0.32 -9.90 -17.37
N LEU A 21 -0.66 -9.83 -16.08
CA LEU A 21 0.11 -10.43 -14.99
C LEU A 21 0.07 -11.97 -15.01
N ASP A 22 -1.09 -12.56 -15.32
CA ASP A 22 -1.29 -14.01 -15.32
C ASP A 22 -0.55 -14.68 -16.50
N ALA A 23 -0.28 -13.92 -17.58
CA ALA A 23 0.54 -14.36 -18.71
C ALA A 23 2.06 -14.37 -18.43
N ARG A 24 2.49 -13.89 -17.24
CA ARG A 24 3.91 -13.83 -16.86
C ARG A 24 4.38 -15.12 -16.18
N THR A 25 5.69 -15.26 -16.03
CA THR A 25 6.29 -16.37 -15.30
C THR A 25 6.30 -16.07 -13.80
N TRP A 26 5.49 -16.81 -13.05
CA TRP A 26 5.47 -16.75 -11.59
C TRP A 26 6.51 -17.70 -10.99
N ILE A 27 7.42 -17.16 -10.18
CA ILE A 27 8.53 -17.88 -9.55
C ILE A 27 8.32 -17.98 -8.03
N ASP A 28 9.10 -18.81 -7.33
CA ASP A 28 9.10 -18.86 -5.86
C ASP A 28 9.53 -17.49 -5.28
N GLY A 29 8.63 -16.87 -4.52
CA GLY A 29 8.79 -15.53 -3.98
C GLY A 29 9.72 -15.42 -2.77
N ASN A 30 10.32 -16.53 -2.32
CA ASN A 30 11.29 -16.54 -1.22
C ASN A 30 12.54 -15.69 -1.48
N GLN A 31 12.83 -15.35 -2.74
CA GLN A 31 13.98 -14.53 -3.12
C GLN A 31 13.92 -13.08 -2.61
N THR A 32 12.73 -12.55 -2.29
CA THR A 32 12.55 -11.15 -1.87
C THR A 32 12.39 -10.96 -0.37
N SER A 33 12.45 -12.05 0.40
CA SER A 33 12.34 -12.02 1.86
C SER A 33 13.62 -11.50 2.51
N GLY A 34 13.49 -10.67 3.56
CA GLY A 34 14.59 -10.46 4.49
C GLY A 34 15.00 -11.78 5.17
N VAL A 35 16.23 -11.84 5.70
CA VAL A 35 16.81 -13.04 6.32
C VAL A 35 15.90 -13.66 7.39
N MET A 36 15.22 -12.82 8.19
CA MET A 36 14.30 -13.30 9.24
C MET A 36 12.97 -13.83 8.69
N ALA A 37 12.53 -13.33 7.53
CA ALA A 37 11.23 -13.62 6.93
C ALA A 37 11.26 -14.85 6.00
N SER A 38 12.43 -15.18 5.42
CA SER A 38 12.55 -16.24 4.39
C SER A 38 12.09 -17.61 4.87
N THR A 39 12.27 -17.94 6.15
CA THR A 39 11.83 -19.22 6.74
C THR A 39 10.31 -19.33 6.91
N ARG A 40 9.57 -18.22 6.77
CA ARG A 40 8.13 -18.13 7.04
C ARG A 40 7.31 -17.78 5.80
N LYS A 41 7.96 -17.66 4.65
CA LYS A 41 7.31 -17.30 3.39
C LYS A 41 7.28 -18.50 2.46
N ARG A 42 6.12 -18.72 1.86
CA ARG A 42 5.91 -19.64 0.76
C ARG A 42 4.83 -19.02 -0.09
N ASN A 43 5.22 -18.40 -1.19
CA ASN A 43 4.31 -17.74 -2.12
C ASN A 43 4.96 -17.68 -3.51
N GLN A 44 4.23 -17.15 -4.48
CA GLN A 44 4.75 -16.88 -5.81
C GLN A 44 4.92 -15.38 -6.01
N GLN A 45 5.87 -15.00 -6.85
CA GLN A 45 6.07 -13.61 -7.28
C GLN A 45 6.47 -13.53 -8.74
N LEU A 46 6.26 -12.37 -9.35
CA LEU A 46 6.97 -12.01 -10.57
C LEU A 46 8.39 -11.54 -10.22
N ASP A 47 9.31 -11.72 -11.17
CA ASP A 47 10.65 -11.16 -11.04
C ASP A 47 10.56 -9.62 -10.93
N LYS A 48 11.40 -9.03 -10.09
CA LYS A 48 11.43 -7.56 -9.90
C LYS A 48 11.84 -6.81 -11.17
N ASP A 49 12.52 -7.49 -12.08
CA ASP A 49 13.00 -6.95 -13.35
C ASP A 49 12.14 -7.43 -14.54
N ASP A 50 10.98 -8.08 -14.30
CA ASP A 50 10.03 -8.43 -15.36
C ASP A 50 9.47 -7.14 -16.02
N PRO A 51 9.61 -6.97 -17.35
CA PRO A 51 9.22 -5.72 -18.02
C PRO A 51 7.74 -5.35 -17.86
N VAL A 52 6.84 -6.34 -17.82
CA VAL A 52 5.40 -6.10 -17.66
C VAL A 52 5.09 -5.76 -16.21
N ALA A 53 5.74 -6.42 -15.25
CA ALA A 53 5.63 -6.07 -13.84
C ALA A 53 6.09 -4.62 -13.59
N LEU A 54 7.20 -4.19 -14.18
CA LEU A 54 7.68 -2.81 -14.08
C LEU A 54 6.68 -1.81 -14.67
N GLN A 55 6.17 -2.07 -15.88
CA GLN A 55 5.18 -1.21 -16.54
C GLN A 55 3.88 -1.08 -15.71
N ILE A 56 3.35 -2.20 -15.19
CA ILE A 56 2.15 -2.17 -14.33
C ILE A 56 2.47 -1.49 -12.99
N GLY A 57 3.66 -1.68 -12.44
CA GLY A 57 4.12 -0.99 -11.23
C GLY A 57 4.12 0.53 -11.39
N GLU A 58 4.62 1.03 -12.53
CA GLU A 58 4.59 2.46 -12.88
C GLU A 58 3.15 2.99 -13.02
N LEU A 59 2.27 2.23 -13.67
CA LEU A 59 0.85 2.58 -13.79
C LEU A 59 0.17 2.68 -12.41
N ILE A 60 0.45 1.73 -11.51
CA ILE A 60 -0.07 1.76 -10.14
C ILE A 60 0.44 3.01 -9.40
N MET A 61 1.74 3.30 -9.45
CA MET A 61 2.29 4.49 -8.80
C MET A 61 1.67 5.78 -9.35
N ALA A 62 1.52 5.90 -10.67
CA ALA A 62 0.87 7.04 -11.31
C ALA A 62 -0.59 7.20 -10.87
N ARG A 63 -1.34 6.10 -10.79
CA ARG A 63 -2.73 6.08 -10.30
C ARG A 63 -2.82 6.55 -8.85
N LEU A 64 -1.92 6.08 -7.99
CA LEU A 64 -1.89 6.44 -6.58
C LEU A 64 -1.53 7.93 -6.37
N LEU A 65 -0.55 8.44 -7.12
CA LEU A 65 -0.17 9.86 -7.08
C LEU A 65 -1.28 10.79 -7.60
N ALA A 66 -2.18 10.29 -8.43
CA ALA A 66 -3.37 11.02 -8.86
C ALA A 66 -4.58 10.88 -7.92
N HIS A 67 -4.51 10.03 -6.88
CA HIS A 67 -5.64 9.76 -5.99
C HIS A 67 -5.60 10.65 -4.74
N PRO A 68 -6.50 11.64 -4.57
CA PRO A 68 -6.38 12.66 -3.51
C PRO A 68 -6.32 12.09 -2.10
N LEU A 69 -7.16 11.09 -1.78
CA LEU A 69 -7.15 10.43 -0.48
C LEU A 69 -5.81 9.74 -0.18
N PHE A 70 -5.19 9.12 -1.19
CA PHE A 70 -3.89 8.45 -1.03
C PHE A 70 -2.80 9.49 -0.79
N VAL A 71 -2.75 10.54 -1.60
CA VAL A 71 -1.75 11.62 -1.45
C VAL A 71 -1.87 12.29 -0.09
N SER A 72 -3.10 12.57 0.36
CA SER A 72 -3.38 13.15 1.69
C SER A 72 -2.92 12.23 2.83
N ALA A 73 -3.20 10.92 2.74
CA ALA A 73 -2.88 9.97 3.80
C ALA A 73 -1.38 9.60 3.84
N ALA A 74 -0.75 9.42 2.68
CA ALA A 74 0.61 8.92 2.56
C ALA A 74 1.67 10.02 2.47
N LEU A 75 1.32 11.18 1.89
CA LEU A 75 2.25 12.27 1.57
C LEU A 75 3.54 11.72 0.90
N PRO A 76 3.43 10.98 -0.22
CA PRO A 76 4.54 10.17 -0.75
C PRO A 76 5.70 11.05 -1.24
N LEU A 77 6.92 10.68 -0.86
CA LEU A 77 8.18 11.25 -1.38
C LEU A 77 8.82 10.31 -2.41
N GLN A 78 8.99 9.04 -2.05
CA GLN A 78 9.61 8.03 -2.90
C GLN A 78 9.01 6.65 -2.63
N PHE A 79 8.70 5.91 -3.69
CA PHE A 79 8.23 4.53 -3.60
C PHE A 79 9.39 3.54 -3.67
N TYR A 80 9.24 2.42 -2.99
CA TYR A 80 9.81 1.17 -3.45
C TYR A 80 8.87 0.62 -4.54
N PRO A 81 9.35 0.36 -5.77
CA PRO A 81 8.49 -0.05 -6.88
C PRO A 81 7.57 -1.24 -6.53
N PRO A 82 6.29 -1.24 -6.97
CA PRO A 82 5.38 -2.34 -6.69
C PRO A 82 5.93 -3.68 -7.15
N LEU A 83 5.84 -4.67 -6.26
CA LEU A 83 6.10 -6.07 -6.56
C LEU A 83 4.77 -6.83 -6.59
N PHE A 84 4.71 -7.93 -7.33
CA PHE A 84 3.51 -8.73 -7.49
C PHE A 84 3.68 -10.07 -6.81
N ASN A 85 2.72 -10.43 -5.96
CA ASN A 85 2.70 -11.72 -5.29
C ASN A 85 1.38 -12.46 -5.54
N ARG A 86 1.47 -13.79 -5.50
CA ARG A 86 0.34 -14.71 -5.54
C ARG A 86 0.44 -15.73 -4.41
N TYR A 87 -0.70 -16.05 -3.81
CA TYR A 87 -0.85 -17.07 -2.77
C TYR A 87 -1.96 -18.04 -3.17
N GLN A 88 -1.65 -19.34 -3.21
CA GLN A 88 -2.59 -20.44 -3.45
C GLN A 88 -2.09 -21.75 -2.80
N GLY A 89 -2.95 -22.77 -2.68
CA GLY A 89 -2.50 -24.11 -2.27
C GLY A 89 -1.82 -24.18 -0.89
N GLY A 90 -2.24 -23.34 0.06
CA GLY A 90 -1.67 -23.20 1.39
C GLY A 90 -0.47 -22.25 1.48
N GLU A 91 -0.07 -21.59 0.40
CA GLU A 91 0.92 -20.51 0.42
C GLU A 91 0.54 -19.41 1.43
N THR A 92 1.54 -18.85 2.10
CA THR A 92 1.42 -17.95 3.24
C THR A 92 2.66 -17.08 3.38
N PHE A 93 2.55 -15.99 4.14
CA PHE A 93 3.68 -15.25 4.66
C PHE A 93 3.44 -15.03 6.16
N GLY A 94 4.12 -15.80 7.00
CA GLY A 94 3.94 -15.74 8.45
C GLY A 94 4.37 -14.40 9.07
N TYR A 95 4.11 -14.26 10.37
CA TYR A 95 4.36 -13.03 11.12
C TYR A 95 5.80 -12.50 10.98
N HIS A 96 5.90 -11.24 10.56
CA HIS A 96 7.13 -10.48 10.42
C HIS A 96 6.89 -8.96 10.57
N ILE A 97 7.98 -8.20 10.70
CA ILE A 97 8.00 -6.73 10.62
C ILE A 97 8.89 -6.38 9.42
N ASP A 98 8.49 -5.38 8.63
CA ASP A 98 9.27 -4.94 7.49
C ASP A 98 10.57 -4.25 7.92
N ASN A 99 11.63 -4.41 7.12
CA ASN A 99 12.87 -3.68 7.36
C ASN A 99 12.63 -2.18 7.16
N ALA A 100 13.01 -1.37 8.16
CA ALA A 100 12.84 0.08 8.16
C ALA A 100 13.51 0.80 6.97
N ILE A 101 14.55 0.21 6.38
CA ILE A 101 15.29 0.77 5.25
C ILE A 101 15.39 -0.29 4.16
N ARG A 102 15.07 0.10 2.91
CA ARG A 102 15.15 -0.76 1.73
C ARG A 102 15.95 -0.07 0.64
N SER A 103 16.73 -0.84 -0.11
CA SER A 103 17.43 -0.34 -1.30
C SER A 103 16.52 -0.45 -2.52
N THR A 104 16.44 0.62 -3.31
CA THR A 104 15.91 0.65 -4.68
C THR A 104 17.06 0.90 -5.66
N SER A 105 16.77 0.93 -6.96
CA SER A 105 17.72 1.37 -8.00
C SER A 105 18.10 2.85 -7.87
N GLU A 106 17.27 3.66 -7.20
CA GLU A 106 17.43 5.11 -7.06
C GLU A 106 18.05 5.53 -5.71
N GLY A 107 18.22 4.60 -4.76
CA GLY A 107 18.80 4.89 -3.46
C GLY A 107 18.18 4.10 -2.31
N MET A 108 18.31 4.63 -1.09
CA MET A 108 17.74 4.03 0.11
C MET A 108 16.41 4.71 0.45
N VAL A 109 15.37 3.92 0.65
CA VAL A 109 14.02 4.37 1.03
C VAL A 109 13.76 3.97 2.48
N ARG A 110 13.34 4.93 3.31
CA ARG A 110 12.77 4.65 4.63
C ARG A 110 11.33 4.19 4.47
N THR A 111 11.01 2.97 4.93
CA THR A 111 9.66 2.41 4.79
C THR A 111 8.75 2.98 5.88
N ASP A 112 8.20 4.17 5.63
CA ASP A 112 7.26 4.80 6.56
C ASP A 112 5.89 4.11 6.50
N LEU A 113 5.48 3.69 5.31
CA LEU A 113 4.22 3.02 5.04
C LEU A 113 4.42 1.84 4.08
N SER A 114 3.68 0.78 4.35
CA SER A 114 3.47 -0.37 3.48
C SER A 114 2.09 -0.26 2.85
N ALA A 115 1.95 -0.75 1.62
CA ALA A 115 0.67 -0.76 0.92
C ALA A 115 0.44 -2.07 0.17
N THR A 116 -0.82 -2.49 0.08
CA THR A 116 -1.24 -3.63 -0.73
C THR A 116 -2.45 -3.27 -1.58
N LEU A 117 -2.30 -3.34 -2.90
CA LEU A 117 -3.39 -3.28 -3.86
C LEU A 117 -3.89 -4.69 -4.14
N PHE A 118 -5.17 -4.94 -3.88
CA PHE A 118 -5.79 -6.25 -4.07
C PHE A 118 -6.16 -6.45 -5.54
N LEU A 119 -5.76 -7.58 -6.15
CA LEU A 119 -6.01 -7.92 -7.56
C LEU A 119 -6.81 -9.23 -7.72
N SER A 120 -7.32 -9.77 -6.62
CA SER A 120 -8.30 -10.87 -6.58
C SER A 120 -9.48 -10.45 -5.72
N GLU A 121 -10.70 -10.83 -6.10
CA GLU A 121 -11.87 -10.57 -5.27
C GLU A 121 -11.82 -11.41 -3.99
N PRO A 122 -12.21 -10.87 -2.84
CA PRO A 122 -12.06 -11.53 -1.56
C PRO A 122 -12.90 -12.82 -1.45
N ASP A 123 -14.02 -12.94 -2.16
CA ASP A 123 -14.85 -14.13 -2.18
C ASP A 123 -14.33 -15.25 -3.11
N THR A 124 -13.33 -14.98 -3.95
CA THR A 124 -12.74 -15.97 -4.88
C THR A 124 -11.66 -16.84 -4.24
N TYR A 125 -11.25 -16.56 -3.00
CA TYR A 125 -10.27 -17.36 -2.26
C TYR A 125 -10.63 -17.51 -0.78
N GLN A 126 -10.22 -18.61 -0.16
CA GLN A 126 -10.36 -18.86 1.28
C GLN A 126 -9.03 -18.62 2.00
N GLY A 127 -9.09 -17.98 3.17
CA GLY A 127 -7.89 -17.47 3.86
C GLY A 127 -7.31 -16.25 3.15
N GLY A 128 -5.98 -16.09 3.17
CA GLY A 128 -5.28 -14.98 2.52
C GLY A 128 -5.51 -13.60 3.15
N GLU A 129 -5.93 -13.57 4.41
CA GLU A 129 -6.16 -12.32 5.15
C GLU A 129 -4.81 -11.68 5.48
N LEU A 130 -4.68 -10.38 5.21
CA LEU A 130 -3.57 -9.59 5.72
C LEU A 130 -3.88 -9.21 7.16
N VAL A 131 -3.30 -9.94 8.11
CA VAL A 131 -3.46 -9.68 9.53
C VAL A 131 -2.38 -8.69 9.96
N ILE A 132 -2.79 -7.50 10.39
CA ILE A 132 -1.92 -6.42 10.84
C ILE A 132 -2.14 -6.21 12.33
N GLN A 133 -1.08 -6.37 13.10
CA GLN A 133 -1.04 -6.18 14.54
C GLN A 133 -0.14 -4.99 14.86
N ASP A 134 -0.65 -4.08 15.67
CA ASP A 134 0.10 -2.96 16.25
C ASP A 134 -0.14 -2.87 17.76
N THR A 135 0.32 -1.79 18.39
CA THR A 135 0.15 -1.54 19.82
C THR A 135 -1.32 -1.41 20.24
N TYR A 136 -2.21 -1.04 19.32
CA TYR A 136 -3.60 -0.69 19.61
C TYR A 136 -4.61 -1.79 19.21
N GLY A 137 -4.15 -2.86 18.57
CA GLY A 137 -4.97 -4.03 18.30
C GLY A 137 -4.47 -4.88 17.15
N GLN A 138 -5.38 -5.68 16.61
CA GLN A 138 -5.17 -6.52 15.45
C GLN A 138 -6.36 -6.37 14.50
N GLN A 139 -6.09 -6.24 13.20
CA GLN A 139 -7.11 -6.20 12.15
C GLN A 139 -6.79 -7.24 11.08
N SER A 140 -7.81 -7.94 10.59
CA SER A 140 -7.72 -8.83 9.44
C SER A 140 -8.30 -8.12 8.22
N ILE A 141 -7.50 -7.93 7.18
CA ILE A 141 -7.85 -7.15 6.00
C ILE A 141 -7.93 -8.03 4.76
N LYS A 142 -9.05 -7.91 4.04
CA LYS A 142 -9.28 -8.59 2.77
C LYS A 142 -10.25 -7.77 1.90
N LEU A 143 -9.69 -6.88 1.09
CA LEU A 143 -10.48 -5.87 0.36
C LEU A 143 -10.93 -6.36 -1.01
N ALA A 144 -11.94 -5.68 -1.56
CA ALA A 144 -12.40 -5.83 -2.94
C ALA A 144 -11.25 -5.58 -3.93
N ALA A 145 -11.23 -6.32 -5.04
CA ALA A 145 -10.22 -6.14 -6.07
C ALA A 145 -10.23 -4.69 -6.59
N GLY A 146 -9.05 -4.08 -6.78
CA GLY A 146 -8.88 -2.66 -7.13
C GLY A 146 -8.82 -1.71 -5.92
N SER A 147 -9.04 -2.20 -4.70
CA SER A 147 -8.87 -1.41 -3.47
C SER A 147 -7.47 -1.59 -2.88
N LEU A 148 -6.99 -0.58 -2.15
CA LEU A 148 -5.69 -0.58 -1.50
C LEU A 148 -5.82 -0.43 0.02
N VAL A 149 -5.03 -1.18 0.78
CA VAL A 149 -4.78 -0.90 2.20
C VAL A 149 -3.42 -0.25 2.37
N LEU A 150 -3.36 0.83 3.15
CA LEU A 150 -2.14 1.55 3.53
C LEU A 150 -1.97 1.45 5.04
N TYR A 151 -0.78 1.05 5.51
CA TYR A 151 -0.52 0.79 6.93
C TYR A 151 0.95 1.04 7.29
N PRO A 152 1.31 1.23 8.58
CA PRO A 152 2.70 1.41 8.98
C PRO A 152 3.53 0.16 8.73
N SER A 153 4.72 0.32 8.14
CA SER A 153 5.66 -0.81 7.95
C SER A 153 6.20 -1.37 9.27
N THR A 154 6.02 -0.63 10.37
CA THR A 154 6.38 -1.05 11.73
C THR A 154 5.46 -2.12 12.31
N SER A 155 4.28 -2.34 11.71
CA SER A 155 3.30 -3.29 12.23
C SER A 155 3.77 -4.74 12.06
N LEU A 156 3.54 -5.56 13.09
CA LEU A 156 3.70 -7.01 12.99
C LEU A 156 2.57 -7.55 12.11
N HIS A 157 2.89 -8.21 11.01
CA HIS A 157 1.84 -8.63 10.08
C HIS A 157 2.14 -9.96 9.40
N GLN A 158 1.09 -10.58 8.87
CA GLN A 158 1.15 -11.84 8.12
C GLN A 158 0.07 -11.90 7.03
N VAL A 159 0.26 -12.76 6.04
CA VAL A 159 -0.79 -13.22 5.12
C VAL A 159 -1.15 -14.65 5.49
N THR A 160 -2.36 -14.88 6.01
CA THR A 160 -2.82 -16.21 6.41
C THR A 160 -2.87 -17.16 5.20
N PRO A 161 -2.70 -18.48 5.38
CA PRO A 161 -2.65 -19.42 4.27
C PRO A 161 -3.87 -19.32 3.35
N VAL A 162 -3.66 -19.27 2.03
CA VAL A 162 -4.76 -19.37 1.05
C VAL A 162 -5.07 -20.85 0.81
N THR A 163 -6.17 -21.34 1.36
CA THR A 163 -6.52 -22.79 1.34
C THR A 163 -7.30 -23.20 0.10
N SER A 164 -7.96 -22.27 -0.58
CA SER A 164 -8.70 -22.47 -1.82
C SER A 164 -8.71 -21.18 -2.63
N GLY A 165 -8.75 -21.28 -3.96
CA GLY A 165 -8.61 -20.14 -4.88
C GLY A 165 -7.19 -19.56 -4.91
N GLU A 166 -7.06 -18.35 -5.44
CA GLU A 166 -5.79 -17.63 -5.52
C GLU A 166 -5.95 -16.15 -5.11
N ARG A 167 -4.96 -15.64 -4.36
CA ARG A 167 -4.86 -14.23 -3.99
C ARG A 167 -3.69 -13.61 -4.72
N THR A 168 -3.97 -12.79 -5.73
CA THR A 168 -2.98 -11.96 -6.42
C THR A 168 -3.04 -10.53 -5.88
N ALA A 169 -1.89 -9.91 -5.64
CA ALA A 169 -1.81 -8.54 -5.16
C ALA A 169 -0.52 -7.85 -5.64
N ALA A 170 -0.55 -6.52 -5.69
CA ALA A 170 0.66 -5.71 -5.75
C ALA A 170 0.97 -5.17 -4.35
N PHE A 171 2.22 -5.30 -3.89
CA PHE A 171 2.69 -4.80 -2.60
C PHE A 171 3.86 -3.86 -2.79
N MET A 172 3.92 -2.82 -1.96
CA MET A 172 4.95 -1.78 -2.05
C MET A 172 5.22 -1.14 -0.70
N TRP A 173 6.30 -0.37 -0.65
CA TRP A 173 6.65 0.51 0.45
C TRP A 173 6.79 1.93 -0.07
N LEU A 174 6.67 2.91 0.81
CA LEU A 174 6.98 4.30 0.46
C LEU A 174 7.61 5.03 1.64
N GLN A 175 8.49 5.96 1.31
CA GLN A 175 8.91 7.03 2.19
C GLN A 175 7.93 8.19 2.04
N SER A 176 7.44 8.67 3.16
CA SER A 176 6.62 9.88 3.22
C SER A 176 7.51 11.11 3.30
N MET A 177 7.03 12.22 2.75
CA MET A 177 7.58 13.56 3.02
C MET A 177 7.59 13.85 4.52
N VAL A 178 6.65 13.29 5.29
CA VAL A 178 6.55 13.51 6.73
C VAL A 178 6.89 12.22 7.46
N ARG A 179 8.05 12.17 8.12
CA ARG A 179 8.56 10.98 8.81
C ARG A 179 7.63 10.50 9.94
N ASP A 180 7.26 11.41 10.84
CA ASP A 180 6.49 11.07 12.05
C ASP A 180 5.04 10.71 11.71
N GLU A 181 4.57 9.56 12.20
CA GLU A 181 3.20 9.10 11.96
C GLU A 181 2.16 10.06 12.58
N GLY A 182 2.44 10.62 13.77
CA GLY A 182 1.54 11.53 14.46
C GLY A 182 1.33 12.83 13.68
N GLN A 183 2.41 13.44 13.19
CA GLN A 183 2.39 14.60 12.32
C GLN A 183 1.65 14.32 11.00
N ARG A 184 1.94 13.18 10.36
CA ARG A 184 1.28 12.77 9.11
C ARG A 184 -0.23 12.56 9.30
N ARG A 185 -0.64 11.94 10.40
CA ARG A 185 -2.05 11.77 10.76
C ARG A 185 -2.76 13.09 11.06
N LEU A 186 -2.08 14.03 11.71
CA LEU A 186 -2.63 15.36 11.97
C LEU A 186 -2.86 16.12 10.66
N LEU A 187 -1.88 16.10 9.75
CA LEU A 187 -2.01 16.68 8.42
C LEU A 187 -3.19 16.07 7.66
N PHE A 188 -3.29 14.74 7.63
CA PHE A 188 -4.40 14.02 7.01
C PHE A 188 -5.75 14.46 7.61
N GLN A 189 -5.87 14.48 8.94
CA GLN A 189 -7.12 14.87 9.61
C GLN A 189 -7.53 16.32 9.27
N LEU A 190 -6.57 17.25 9.24
CA LEU A 190 -6.82 18.64 8.87
C LEU A 190 -7.28 18.75 7.41
N ASP A 191 -6.59 18.09 6.48
CA ASP A 191 -6.96 18.11 5.07
C ASP A 191 -8.36 17.53 4.85
N GLN A 192 -8.67 16.35 5.40
CA GLN A 192 -10.01 15.77 5.28
C GLN A 192 -11.10 16.68 5.87
N SER A 193 -10.83 17.40 6.95
CA SER A 193 -11.75 18.41 7.49
C SER A 193 -11.94 19.59 6.55
N ILE A 194 -10.87 20.08 5.89
CA ILE A 194 -10.96 21.13 4.87
C ILE A 194 -11.79 20.66 3.67
N GLN A 195 -11.56 19.44 3.18
CA GLN A 195 -12.33 18.86 2.07
C GLN A 195 -13.82 18.72 2.43
N ALA A 196 -14.13 18.25 3.65
CA ALA A 196 -15.51 18.13 4.12
C ALA A 196 -16.22 19.49 4.25
N LEU A 197 -15.52 20.52 4.76
CA LEU A 197 -16.06 21.89 4.82
C LEU A 197 -16.26 22.50 3.43
N THR A 198 -15.38 22.18 2.49
CA THR A 198 -15.50 22.60 1.09
C THR A 198 -16.76 22.02 0.45
N ALA A 199 -17.02 20.72 0.67
CA ALA A 199 -18.25 20.06 0.20
C ALA A 199 -19.54 20.62 0.83
N GLN A 200 -19.44 21.22 2.02
CA GLN A 200 -20.54 21.88 2.73
C GLN A 200 -20.72 23.36 2.34
N ALA A 201 -19.94 23.86 1.36
CA ALA A 201 -19.94 25.27 0.96
C ALA A 201 -19.70 26.23 2.14
N ALA A 202 -18.74 25.89 3.02
CA ALA A 202 -18.29 26.76 4.09
C ALA A 202 -17.71 28.09 3.57
N SER A 203 -17.53 29.06 4.46
CA SER A 203 -16.94 30.37 4.12
C SER A 203 -15.61 30.21 3.40
N GLU A 204 -15.51 30.78 2.20
CA GLU A 204 -14.30 30.74 1.37
C GLU A 204 -13.07 31.29 2.12
N GLN A 205 -13.25 32.36 2.89
CA GLN A 205 -12.17 32.94 3.69
C GLN A 205 -11.63 31.96 4.74
N GLU A 206 -12.50 31.18 5.39
CA GLU A 206 -12.08 30.20 6.39
C GLU A 206 -11.42 28.98 5.74
N LEU A 207 -11.90 28.55 4.57
CA LEU A 207 -11.24 27.51 3.79
C LEU A 207 -9.82 27.93 3.38
N PHE A 208 -9.63 29.18 2.93
CA PHE A 208 -8.29 29.70 2.63
C PHE A 208 -7.39 29.77 3.87
N ASN A 209 -7.92 30.21 5.02
CA ASN A 209 -7.17 30.26 6.27
C ASN A 209 -6.69 28.87 6.69
N LEU A 210 -7.59 27.88 6.69
CA LEU A 210 -7.27 26.50 7.06
C LEU A 210 -6.30 25.84 6.07
N THR A 211 -6.47 26.09 4.77
CA THR A 211 -5.53 25.64 3.73
C THR A 211 -4.13 26.25 3.94
N GLY A 212 -4.07 27.53 4.33
CA GLY A 212 -2.83 28.19 4.74
C GLY A 212 -2.18 27.55 5.97
N VAL A 213 -2.97 27.16 6.98
CA VAL A 213 -2.49 26.39 8.14
C VAL A 213 -1.93 25.04 7.72
N TYR A 214 -2.67 24.29 6.88
CA TYR A 214 -2.23 23.00 6.35
C TYR A 214 -0.87 23.09 5.65
N HIS A 215 -0.71 24.02 4.70
CA HIS A 215 0.55 24.17 3.98
C HIS A 215 1.71 24.66 4.86
N ASN A 216 1.43 25.46 5.91
CA ASN A 216 2.47 25.83 6.87
C ASN A 216 2.94 24.64 7.71
N LEU A 217 2.02 23.77 8.15
CA LEU A 217 2.37 22.55 8.87
C LEU A 217 3.14 21.59 7.96
N LEU A 218 2.66 21.38 6.73
CA LEU A 218 3.34 20.54 5.74
C LEU A 218 4.77 21.03 5.50
N ARG A 219 4.98 22.34 5.30
CA ARG A 219 6.31 22.92 5.11
C ARG A 219 7.22 22.75 6.32
N ARG A 220 6.67 22.78 7.55
CA ARG A 220 7.44 22.61 8.79
C ARG A 220 7.86 21.17 9.05
N TRP A 221 7.06 20.21 8.59
CA TRP A 221 7.24 18.79 8.91
C TRP A 221 7.78 17.94 7.76
N SER A 222 7.85 18.51 6.54
CA SER A 222 8.39 17.80 5.38
C SER A 222 9.91 17.70 5.41
N GLU A 223 10.42 16.53 5.03
CA GLU A 223 11.81 16.23 4.74
C GLU A 223 11.85 15.69 3.29
N LEU A 224 12.38 16.51 2.36
CA LEU A 224 12.40 16.23 0.92
C LEU A 224 13.79 15.81 0.44
#